data_AF-A0AAP2CGR1-F1
#
_entry.id   AF-A0AAP2CGR1-F1
#
_cell.length_a   1.000
_cell.length_b   1.000
_cell.length_c   1.000
_cell.angle_alpha   90.00
_cell.angle_beta   90.00
_cell.angle_gamma   90.00
#
_symmetry.space_group_name_H-M   'P 1'
#
loop_
_entity.id
_entity.type
_entity.pdbx_description
1 polymer ?
#
loop_
_entity_poly.entity_id
_entity_poly.type
_entity_poly.pdbx_seq_one_letter_code
_entity_poly.pdbx_strand_id
1 'polypeptide(L)' 'MNRGDIYLINLDPTIGAEIKKTRPCIIISNDDLENYH' A
#
# COMPACT_ATOMS: atom_id res chain seq x y z
N MET A 1 7.04 -7.75 -5.17
CA MET A 1 5.67 -7.17 -5.08
C MET A 1 5.57 -6.16 -6.21
N ASN A 2 4.81 -6.40 -7.28
CA ASN A 2 5.06 -5.67 -8.54
C ASN A 2 4.20 -4.41 -8.69
N ARG A 3 4.73 -3.43 -9.43
CA ARG A 3 3.96 -2.27 -9.86
C ARG A 3 2.71 -2.68 -10.65
N GLY A 4 1.55 -2.19 -10.22
CA GLY A 4 0.26 -2.46 -10.84
C GLY A 4 -0.55 -3.58 -10.16
N ASP A 5 0.06 -4.37 -9.28
CA ASP A 5 -0.67 -5.38 -8.52
C ASP A 5 -1.64 -4.74 -7.51
N ILE A 6 -2.78 -5.40 -7.28
CA ILE A 6 -3.83 -4.96 -6.35
C ILE A 6 -3.81 -5.84 -5.11
N TYR A 7 -3.76 -5.21 -3.93
CA TYR A 7 -3.74 -5.89 -2.63
C TYR A 7 -4.84 -5.37 -1.72
N LEU A 8 -5.48 -6.28 -0.98
CA LEU A 8 -6.37 -5.93 0.11
C LEU A 8 -5.53 -5.57 1.34
N ILE A 9 -5.52 -4.29 1.72
CA ILE A 9 -4.74 -3.81 2.86
C ILE A 9 -5.65 -3.21 3.92
N ASN A 10 -5.26 -3.36 5.18
CA ASN A 10 -5.88 -2.64 6.29
C ASN A 10 -5.15 -1.31 6.52
N LEU A 11 -5.87 -0.20 6.43
CA LEU A 11 -5.31 1.14 6.65
C LEU A 11 -5.46 1.63 8.09
N ASP A 12 -6.04 0.84 8.99
CA ASP A 12 -6.20 1.24 10.40
C ASP A 12 -4.96 0.90 11.25
N PRO A 13 -4.54 1.79 12.18
CA PRO A 13 -5.11 3.10 12.48
C PRO A 13 -4.60 4.22 11.56
N THR A 14 -5.40 5.28 11.37
CA THR A 14 -4.93 6.53 10.73
C THR A 14 -5.13 7.78 11.59
N ILE A 15 -4.50 8.88 11.19
CA ILE A 15 -4.55 10.17 11.89
C ILE A 15 -5.35 11.19 11.06
N GLY A 16 -6.26 11.93 11.72
CA GLY A 16 -7.01 13.01 11.08
C GLY A 16 -7.93 12.55 9.95
N ALA A 17 -7.80 13.17 8.76
CA ALA A 17 -8.62 12.90 7.57
C ALA A 17 -8.09 11.75 6.69
N GLU A 18 -7.04 11.06 7.14
CA GLU A 18 -6.53 9.87 6.47
C GLU A 18 -7.59 8.76 6.44
N ILE A 19 -7.60 8.00 5.36
CA ILE A 19 -8.66 7.05 5.04
C ILE A 19 -8.58 5.78 5.95
N LYS A 20 -9.57 5.59 6.83
CA LYS A 20 -9.69 4.45 7.79
C LYS A 20 -10.58 3.31 7.33
N LYS A 21 -10.10 2.39 6.48
CA LYS A 21 -10.80 1.12 6.12
C LYS A 21 -9.83 0.08 5.56
N THR A 22 -10.17 -1.21 5.70
CA THR A 22 -9.63 -2.26 4.84
C THR A 22 -10.14 -2.12 3.41
N ARG A 23 -9.26 -2.00 2.41
CA ARG A 23 -9.63 -1.78 1.01
C ARG A 23 -8.57 -2.27 0.01
N PRO A 24 -8.96 -2.57 -1.23
CA PRO A 24 -8.01 -2.83 -2.29
C PRO A 24 -7.22 -1.57 -2.64
N CYS A 25 -5.90 -1.70 -2.75
CA CYS A 25 -4.95 -0.66 -3.12
C CYS A 25 -4.00 -1.18 -4.20
N ILE A 26 -3.49 -0.26 -5.03
CA ILE A 26 -2.57 -0.57 -6.14
C ILE A 26 -1.14 -0.16 -5.78
N ILE A 27 -0.18 -0.97 -6.20
CA ILE A 27 1.24 -0.67 -6.01
C ILE A 27 1.73 0.23 -7.15
N ILE A 28 2.35 1.36 -6.78
CA ILE A 28 2.89 2.33 -7.75
C ILE A 28 4.41 2.48 -7.67
N SER A 29 5.05 1.85 -6.68
CA SER A 29 6.50 1.86 -6.48
C SER A 29 7.22 1.19 -7.66
N ASN A 30 8.44 1.64 -7.94
CA ASN A 30 9.34 0.94 -8.86
C ASN A 30 9.96 -0.26 -8.14
N ASP A 31 10.21 -1.35 -8.86
CA ASP A 31 10.69 -2.62 -8.30
C ASP A 31 12.09 -2.52 -7.65
N ASP A 32 12.81 -1.41 -7.85
CA ASP A 32 14.15 -1.15 -7.31
C ASP A 32 14.22 -1.03 -5.77
N LEU A 33 13.08 -0.83 -5.10
CA LEU A 33 13.02 -0.63 -3.64
C LEU A 33 13.08 -1.93 -2.83
N GLU A 34 12.97 -3.10 -3.46
CA GLU A 34 12.82 -4.40 -2.78
C GLU A 34 14.14 -4.94 -2.17
N ASN A 35 15.28 -4.23 -2.33
CA ASN A 35 16.63 -4.66 -1.88
C ASN A 35 17.26 -3.87 -0.72
N TYR A 36 16.51 -3.02 0.00
CA TYR A 36 17.06 -2.37 1.20
C TYR A 36 16.92 -3.31 2.42
N HIS A 37 17.95 -4.13 2.65
CA HIS A 37 18.14 -4.94 3.86
C HIS A 37 18.41 -4.08 5.09
#